data_AF-A0A832PEP9-F1
#
_entry.id   AF-A0A832PEP9-F1
#
_cell.length_a   1.000
_cell.length_b   1.000
_cell.length_c   1.000
_cell.angle_alpha   90.00
_cell.angle_beta   90.00
_cell.angle_gamma   90.00
#
_symmetry.space_group_name_H-M   'P 1'
#
loop_
_entity.id
_entity.type
_entity.pdbx_description
1 polymer ?
#
loop_
_entity_poly.entity_id
_entity_poly.type
_entity_poly.pdbx_seq_one_letter_code
_entity_poly.pdbx_strand_id
1 'polypeptide(L)'
;MKREKLVNFMAKIMEESGFKVYKNFKTSKYVVDIYGIIPTAIGDMSVVVACKNYDKKWKVGLDVLKEMEMVAKNLKASKIVIVTTSDYTKQALNYAAKKNIKLIDRAGIISLAEKFSKRLQAPEEEFHDEIESYTPKESAFNNAKRSLLSRKEPKTSIFKQSRILFQNLFFLVLLVVGISIGLTHLIETFIRLDERILGILKIFFSFILSYGITPIGEKEKMFILLRGTVVFFISLLILIIIILI
;
A
#
# COMPACT_ATOMS: atom_id res chain seq x y z
N MET A 1 -13.97 4.95 29.95
CA MET A 1 -13.18 6.11 29.47
C MET A 1 -14.16 7.23 29.13
N LYS A 2 -13.86 8.51 29.39
CA LYS A 2 -14.75 9.62 28.93
C LYS A 2 -14.62 9.77 27.41
N ARG A 3 -15.72 10.10 26.70
CA ARG A 3 -15.73 10.28 25.24
C ARG A 3 -14.64 11.25 24.77
N GLU A 4 -14.47 12.37 25.46
CA GLU A 4 -13.46 13.39 25.15
C GLU A 4 -12.03 12.85 25.22
N LYS A 5 -11.72 11.96 26.17
CA LYS A 5 -10.40 11.33 26.27
C LYS A 5 -10.12 10.44 25.05
N LEU A 6 -11.14 9.75 24.51
CA LEU A 6 -11.00 8.94 23.29
C LEU A 6 -10.71 9.82 22.09
N VAL A 7 -11.47 10.91 21.95
CA VAL A 7 -11.30 11.87 20.86
C VAL A 7 -9.91 12.50 20.92
N ASN A 8 -9.46 12.95 22.09
CA ASN A 8 -8.13 13.53 22.23
C ASN A 8 -7.00 12.51 21.96
N PHE A 9 -7.17 11.26 22.38
CA PHE A 9 -6.20 10.20 22.10
C PHE A 9 -6.10 9.88 20.60
N MET A 10 -7.24 9.73 19.92
CA MET A 10 -7.27 9.51 18.47
C MET A 10 -6.73 10.73 17.69
N ALA A 11 -7.06 11.94 18.13
CA ALA A 11 -6.55 13.17 17.55
C ALA A 11 -5.01 13.21 17.62
N LYS A 12 -4.44 12.91 18.79
CA LYS A 12 -2.99 12.89 18.96
C LYS A 12 -2.31 11.84 18.07
N ILE A 13 -2.88 10.62 17.96
CA ILE A 13 -2.34 9.60 17.03
C ILE A 13 -2.38 10.08 15.57
N MET A 14 -3.43 10.79 15.17
CA MET A 14 -3.55 11.33 13.82
C MET A 14 -2.56 12.47 13.57
N GLU A 15 -2.38 13.39 14.52
CA GLU A 15 -1.38 14.46 14.44
C GLU A 15 0.04 13.89 14.26
N GLU A 16 0.39 12.88 15.05
CA GLU A 16 1.68 12.18 14.98
C GLU A 16 1.85 11.35 13.69
N SER A 17 0.75 11.08 12.99
CA SER A 17 0.77 10.46 11.66
C SER A 17 0.85 11.50 10.54
N GLY A 18 1.01 12.79 10.85
CA GLY A 18 1.14 13.88 9.88
C GLY A 18 -0.18 14.53 9.43
N PHE A 19 -1.31 14.21 10.06
CA PHE A 19 -2.59 14.83 9.72
C PHE A 19 -2.76 16.18 10.41
N LYS A 20 -3.32 17.15 9.70
CA LYS A 20 -3.93 18.35 10.29
C LYS A 20 -5.29 17.96 10.86
N VAL A 21 -5.45 18.05 12.17
CA VAL A 21 -6.61 17.51 12.90
C VAL A 21 -7.53 18.62 13.38
N TYR A 22 -8.81 18.53 13.01
CA TYR A 22 -9.89 19.39 13.48
C TYR A 22 -10.84 18.58 14.37
N LYS A 23 -10.86 18.89 15.67
CA LYS A 23 -11.75 18.25 16.64
C LYS A 23 -13.12 18.93 16.65
N ASN A 24 -14.17 18.14 16.89
CA ASN A 24 -15.56 18.60 16.93
C ASN A 24 -15.94 19.43 15.70
N PHE A 25 -15.64 18.89 14.52
CA PHE A 25 -15.90 19.55 13.25
C PHE A 25 -17.40 19.61 12.99
N LYS A 26 -17.95 20.82 13.04
CA LYS A 26 -19.39 21.07 12.84
C LYS A 26 -19.63 21.58 11.43
N THR A 27 -20.51 20.90 10.72
CA THR A 27 -21.13 21.36 9.48
C THR A 27 -22.57 21.77 9.78
N SER A 28 -23.23 22.47 8.85
CA SER A 28 -24.65 22.86 8.96
C SER A 28 -25.60 21.70 9.27
N LYS A 29 -25.26 20.47 8.85
CA LYS A 29 -26.13 19.29 8.99
C LYS A 29 -25.57 18.20 9.92
N TYR A 30 -24.27 18.18 10.19
CA TYR A 30 -23.61 17.05 10.86
C TYR A 30 -22.49 17.51 11.77
N VAL A 31 -22.25 16.77 12.85
CA VAL A 31 -21.13 16.98 13.76
C VAL A 31 -20.25 15.74 13.73
N VAL A 32 -18.97 15.94 13.40
CA VAL A 32 -17.97 14.87 13.35
C VAL A 32 -17.00 15.06 14.50
N ASP A 33 -16.63 13.96 15.16
CA ASP A 33 -15.70 14.03 16.30
C ASP A 33 -14.33 14.54 15.86
N ILE A 34 -13.80 14.02 14.74
CA ILE A 34 -12.53 14.44 14.18
C ILE A 34 -12.59 14.47 12.65
N TYR A 35 -12.09 15.55 12.06
CA TYR A 35 -11.78 15.66 10.65
C TYR A 35 -10.28 15.85 10.47
N GLY A 36 -9.62 14.91 9.80
CA GLY A 36 -8.18 14.96 9.52
C GLY A 36 -7.93 15.24 8.05
N ILE A 37 -6.94 16.09 7.74
CA ILE A 37 -6.50 16.36 6.37
C ILE A 37 -5.00 16.13 6.31
N ILE A 38 -4.54 15.28 5.39
CA ILE A 38 -3.13 15.20 5.04
C ILE A 38 -2.94 15.84 3.66
N PRO A 39 -2.19 16.95 3.57
CA PRO A 39 -1.87 17.54 2.28
C PRO A 39 -0.90 16.62 1.53
N THR A 40 -1.17 16.34 0.27
CA THR A 40 -0.29 15.53 -0.58
C THR A 40 -0.21 16.19 -1.96
N ALA A 41 0.92 16.04 -2.66
CA ALA A 41 1.18 16.69 -3.95
C ALA A 41 0.12 16.38 -5.05
N ILE A 42 -0.65 15.29 -4.89
CA ILE A 42 -1.65 14.80 -5.85
C ILE A 42 -3.09 15.15 -5.40
N GLY A 43 -3.25 15.75 -4.22
CA GLY A 43 -4.54 16.15 -3.65
C GLY A 43 -4.63 15.90 -2.14
N ASP A 44 -5.45 16.69 -1.47
CA ASP A 44 -5.68 16.55 -0.02
C ASP A 44 -6.46 15.27 0.27
N MET A 45 -5.86 14.37 1.06
CA MET A 45 -6.57 13.20 1.57
C MET A 45 -7.23 13.57 2.90
N SER A 46 -8.56 13.54 2.93
CA SER A 46 -9.32 13.80 4.13
C SER A 46 -9.91 12.52 4.75
N VAL A 47 -9.91 12.48 6.08
CA VAL A 47 -10.36 11.34 6.87
C VAL A 47 -11.34 11.82 7.91
N VAL A 48 -12.53 11.20 7.95
CA VAL A 48 -13.52 11.45 9.01
C VAL A 48 -13.43 10.36 10.06
N VAL A 49 -13.36 10.75 11.33
CA VAL A 49 -13.32 9.82 12.45
C VAL A 49 -14.51 10.07 13.39
N ALA A 50 -15.23 8.99 13.70
CA ALA A 50 -16.26 8.98 14.72
C ALA A 50 -15.83 8.14 15.92
N CYS A 51 -15.96 8.72 17.12
CA CYS A 51 -15.58 8.11 18.38
C CYS A 51 -16.84 7.79 19.19
N LYS A 52 -17.24 6.52 19.22
CA LYS A 52 -18.41 6.04 19.96
C LYS A 52 -17.98 5.37 21.27
N ASN A 53 -18.27 6.01 22.40
CA ASN A 53 -18.03 5.47 23.73
C ASN A 53 -19.26 4.72 24.23
N TYR A 54 -19.31 3.41 24.00
CA TYR A 54 -20.37 2.52 24.47
C TYR A 54 -19.83 1.57 25.54
N ASP A 55 -20.72 1.10 26.41
CA ASP A 55 -20.42 0.01 27.34
C ASP A 55 -20.26 -1.32 26.60
N LYS A 56 -19.53 -2.26 27.19
CA LYS A 56 -19.24 -3.58 26.58
C LYS A 56 -20.48 -4.37 26.16
N LYS A 57 -21.64 -4.10 26.77
CA LYS A 57 -22.91 -4.77 26.47
C LYS A 57 -23.53 -4.27 25.16
N TRP A 58 -23.23 -3.04 24.76
CA TRP A 58 -23.80 -2.39 23.58
C TRP A 58 -22.81 -2.43 22.44
N LYS A 59 -23.27 -2.83 21.26
CA LYS A 59 -22.45 -2.94 20.06
C LYS A 59 -22.84 -1.88 19.05
N VAL A 60 -21.86 -1.39 18.30
CA VAL A 60 -22.11 -0.44 17.22
C VAL A 60 -22.87 -1.12 16.08
N GLY A 61 -24.02 -0.54 15.74
CA GLY A 61 -24.92 -1.01 14.69
C GLY A 61 -24.57 -0.49 13.30
N LEU A 62 -25.39 -0.90 12.33
CA LEU A 62 -25.27 -0.48 10.92
C LEU A 62 -25.65 0.99 10.70
N ASP A 63 -26.52 1.51 11.56
CA ASP A 63 -26.97 2.90 11.60
C ASP A 63 -25.81 3.89 11.65
N VAL A 64 -24.86 3.69 12.58
CA VAL A 64 -23.70 4.56 12.74
C VAL A 64 -22.80 4.53 11.50
N LEU A 65 -22.64 3.37 10.86
CA LEU A 65 -21.81 3.24 9.67
C LEU A 65 -22.44 3.97 8.47
N LYS A 66 -23.75 3.86 8.28
CA LYS A 66 -24.48 4.54 7.21
C LYS A 66 -24.49 6.05 7.40
N GLU A 67 -24.71 6.51 8.63
CA GLU A 67 -24.63 7.93 8.99
C GLU A 67 -23.26 8.49 8.61
N MET A 68 -22.17 7.82 9.04
CA MET A 68 -20.82 8.25 8.73
C MET A 68 -20.47 8.19 7.25
N GLU A 69 -21.03 7.23 6.50
CA GLU A 69 -20.89 7.19 5.04
C GLU A 69 -21.55 8.39 4.37
N MET A 70 -22.75 8.79 4.81
CA MET A 70 -23.42 9.98 4.30
C MET A 70 -22.61 11.24 4.59
N VAL A 71 -22.11 11.36 5.83
CA VAL A 71 -21.25 12.48 6.25
C VAL A 71 -19.97 12.54 5.40
N ALA A 72 -19.31 11.41 5.21
CA ALA A 72 -18.09 11.32 4.42
C ALA A 72 -18.31 11.75 2.97
N LYS A 73 -19.41 11.32 2.34
CA LYS A 73 -19.76 11.74 0.98
C LYS A 73 -19.98 13.24 0.87
N ASN A 74 -20.65 13.83 1.85
CA ASN A 74 -20.90 15.28 1.87
C ASN A 74 -19.60 16.09 2.06
N LEU A 75 -18.71 15.60 2.93
CA LEU A 75 -17.41 16.22 3.19
C LEU A 75 -16.33 15.84 2.17
N LYS A 76 -16.67 15.02 1.17
CA LYS A 76 -15.73 14.44 0.19
C LYS A 76 -14.52 13.76 0.87
N ALA A 77 -14.77 13.09 1.99
CA ALA A 77 -13.74 12.38 2.75
C ALA A 77 -13.30 11.11 2.03
N SER A 78 -11.98 10.93 1.90
CA SER A 78 -11.35 9.78 1.25
C SER A 78 -11.47 8.51 2.08
N LYS A 79 -11.54 8.62 3.41
CA LYS A 79 -11.65 7.45 4.30
C LYS A 79 -12.51 7.72 5.52
N ILE A 80 -13.19 6.66 5.97
CA ILE A 80 -14.04 6.66 7.16
C ILE A 80 -13.37 5.76 8.20
N VAL A 81 -13.20 6.30 9.40
CA VAL A 81 -12.72 5.55 10.56
C VAL A 81 -13.77 5.65 11.66
N ILE A 82 -14.21 4.51 12.18
CA ILE A 82 -15.11 4.47 13.32
C ILE A 82 -14.34 3.79 14.45
N VAL A 83 -14.33 4.42 15.62
CA VAL A 83 -13.61 3.96 16.80
C VAL A 83 -14.62 3.73 17.91
N THR A 84 -14.55 2.58 18.57
CA THR A 84 -15.39 2.29 19.72
C THR A 84 -14.64 1.61 20.86
N THR A 85 -15.06 1.92 22.09
CA THR A 85 -14.64 1.23 23.32
C THR A 85 -15.31 -0.12 23.53
N SER A 86 -16.29 -0.45 22.68
CA SER A 86 -17.07 -1.69 22.68
C SER A 86 -16.69 -2.57 21.49
N ASP A 87 -17.66 -3.28 20.91
CA ASP A 87 -17.52 -4.12 19.72
C ASP A 87 -18.52 -3.72 18.63
N TYR A 88 -18.34 -4.28 17.43
CA TYR A 88 -19.26 -4.10 16.30
C TYR A 88 -20.22 -5.28 16.17
N THR A 89 -21.41 -5.00 15.66
CA THR A 89 -22.33 -6.07 15.22
C THR A 89 -21.79 -6.77 13.97
N LYS A 90 -22.16 -8.04 13.74
CA LYS A 90 -21.75 -8.79 12.54
C LYS A 90 -22.19 -8.10 11.25
N GLN A 91 -23.36 -7.46 11.27
CA GLN A 91 -23.88 -6.68 10.14
C GLN A 91 -23.00 -5.47 9.83
N ALA A 92 -22.57 -4.74 10.87
CA ALA A 92 -21.67 -3.60 10.72
C ALA A 92 -20.29 -4.02 10.17
N LEU A 93 -19.73 -5.13 10.66
CA LEU A 93 -18.45 -5.68 10.16
C LEU A 93 -18.52 -6.00 8.66
N ASN A 94 -19.57 -6.71 8.24
CA ASN A 94 -19.77 -7.07 6.83
C ASN A 94 -20.00 -5.84 5.94
N TYR A 95 -20.71 -4.84 6.47
CA TYR A 95 -20.93 -3.59 5.74
C TYR A 95 -19.63 -2.80 5.57
N ALA A 96 -18.84 -2.67 6.63
CA ALA A 96 -17.57 -1.96 6.61
C ALA A 96 -16.56 -2.58 5.64
N ALA A 97 -16.50 -3.92 5.59
CA ALA A 97 -15.63 -4.64 4.65
C ALA A 97 -15.97 -4.32 3.18
N LYS A 98 -17.26 -4.14 2.85
CA LYS A 98 -17.71 -3.80 1.48
C LYS A 98 -17.49 -2.33 1.12
N LYS A 99 -17.50 -1.43 2.10
CA LYS A 99 -17.47 0.04 1.90
C LYS A 99 -16.12 0.68 2.24
N ASN A 100 -15.08 -0.12 2.47
CA ASN A 100 -13.73 0.34 2.85
C ASN A 100 -13.74 1.26 4.08
N ILE A 101 -14.58 0.91 5.08
CA ILE A 101 -14.65 1.63 6.35
C ILE A 101 -13.71 0.96 7.34
N LYS A 102 -12.78 1.73 7.95
CA LYS A 102 -11.88 1.19 8.97
C LYS A 102 -12.59 1.19 10.32
N LEU A 103 -12.72 0.01 10.91
CA LEU A 103 -13.29 -0.17 12.23
C LEU A 103 -12.17 -0.41 13.25
N ILE A 104 -12.23 0.29 14.37
CA ILE A 104 -11.28 0.16 15.48
C ILE A 104 -12.09 -0.15 16.73
N ASP A 105 -12.04 -1.40 17.16
CA ASP A 105 -12.68 -1.88 18.38
C ASP A 105 -11.78 -1.66 19.60
N ARG A 106 -12.22 -2.13 20.76
CA ARG A 106 -11.46 -2.03 22.01
C ARG A 106 -10.05 -2.63 21.89
N ALA A 107 -9.91 -3.79 21.27
CA ALA A 107 -8.62 -4.45 21.07
C ALA A 107 -7.72 -3.62 20.13
N GLY A 108 -8.31 -3.04 19.08
CA GLY A 108 -7.68 -2.10 18.18
C GLY A 108 -7.14 -0.87 18.90
N ILE A 109 -7.90 -0.27 19.82
CA ILE A 109 -7.45 0.89 20.61
C ILE A 109 -6.22 0.52 21.46
N ILE A 110 -6.24 -0.64 22.11
CA ILE A 110 -5.13 -1.10 22.96
C ILE A 110 -3.88 -1.33 22.11
N SER A 111 -4.01 -2.03 20.98
CA SER A 111 -2.87 -2.27 20.07
C SER A 111 -2.30 -0.98 19.46
N LEU A 112 -3.14 0.03 19.21
CA LEU A 112 -2.68 1.37 18.81
C LEU A 112 -1.93 2.07 19.94
N ALA A 113 -2.43 1.98 21.18
CA ALA A 113 -1.75 2.57 22.34
C ALA A 113 -0.39 1.94 22.61
N GLU A 114 -0.26 0.61 22.50
CA GLU A 114 1.01 -0.08 22.64
C GLU A 114 2.02 0.33 21.56
N LYS A 115 1.58 0.39 20.30
CA LYS A 115 2.42 0.85 19.18
C LYS A 115 2.86 2.30 19.37
N PHE A 116 1.95 3.14 19.84
CA PHE A 116 2.22 4.55 20.09
C PHE A 116 3.22 4.72 21.24
N SER A 117 3.05 3.99 22.35
CA SER A 117 3.99 4.01 23.47
C SER A 117 5.39 3.55 23.09
N LYS A 118 5.50 2.50 22.25
CA LYS A 118 6.80 2.02 21.77
C LYS A 118 7.50 3.05 20.89
N ARG A 119 6.75 3.77 20.05
CA ARG A 119 7.30 4.83 19.19
C ARG A 119 7.85 6.01 19.99
N LEU A 120 7.19 6.38 21.09
CA LEU A 120 7.67 7.43 22.00
C LEU A 120 8.93 7.05 22.80
N GLN A 121 9.27 5.76 22.89
CA GLN A 121 10.43 5.25 23.64
C GLN A 121 11.62 4.90 22.72
N ALA A 122 11.43 4.89 21.40
CA ALA A 122 12.52 4.75 20.46
C ALA A 122 13.18 6.12 20.24
N PRO A 123 14.52 6.23 20.26
CA PRO A 123 15.21 7.42 19.77
C PRO A 123 14.73 7.73 18.35
N GLU A 124 14.65 9.02 18.01
CA GLU A 124 14.33 9.51 16.67
C GLU A 124 15.35 8.97 15.66
N GLU A 125 15.10 7.77 15.13
CA GLU A 125 15.69 7.36 13.86
C GLU A 125 14.85 8.01 12.76
N GLU A 126 15.52 8.88 12.00
CA GLU A 126 14.99 9.58 10.84
C GLU A 126 14.24 8.59 9.93
N PHE A 127 12.93 8.82 9.79
CA PHE A 127 12.09 8.08 8.86
C PHE A 127 12.48 8.49 7.43
N HIS A 128 13.16 7.60 6.72
CA HIS A 128 12.99 7.50 5.28
C HIS A 128 11.55 7.03 4.99
N ASP A 129 10.83 7.81 4.18
CA ASP A 129 9.45 7.55 3.78
C ASP A 129 9.29 6.22 3.02
N GLU A 130 8.98 5.13 3.72
CA GLU A 130 8.34 3.96 3.13
C GLU A 130 6.82 4.11 3.21
N ILE A 131 6.21 4.56 2.11
CA ILE A 131 4.76 4.57 1.91
C ILE A 131 4.28 3.11 1.80
N GLU A 132 3.89 2.53 2.93
CA GLU A 132 3.32 1.19 3.01
C GLU A 132 1.90 1.19 2.39
N SER A 133 1.79 0.72 1.13
CA SER A 133 0.52 0.62 0.44
C SER A 133 -0.38 -0.43 1.10
N TYR A 134 -1.48 0.04 1.69
CA TYR A 134 -2.50 -0.81 2.30
C TYR A 134 -3.17 -1.67 1.24
N THR A 135 -2.76 -2.94 1.13
CA THR A 135 -3.51 -3.94 0.35
C THR A 135 -4.67 -4.49 1.18
N PRO A 136 -5.93 -4.42 0.70
CA PRO A 136 -7.06 -5.02 1.40
C PRO A 136 -6.90 -6.55 1.38
N LYS A 137 -6.98 -7.19 2.55
CA LYS A 137 -7.13 -8.64 2.62
C LYS A 137 -8.55 -9.00 2.17
N GLU A 138 -8.68 -9.54 0.97
CA GLU A 138 -9.88 -10.27 0.57
C GLU A 138 -10.08 -11.45 1.52
N SER A 139 -11.21 -11.42 2.22
CA SER A 139 -11.66 -12.52 3.07
C SER A 139 -12.22 -13.62 2.17
N ALA A 140 -11.37 -14.57 1.81
CA ALA A 140 -11.79 -15.85 1.27
C ALA A 140 -12.49 -16.65 2.39
N PHE A 141 -13.80 -16.47 2.54
CA PHE A 141 -14.66 -17.38 3.27
C PHE A 141 -15.05 -18.51 2.33
N ASN A 142 -14.26 -19.59 2.31
CA ASN A 142 -14.65 -20.85 1.68
C ASN A 142 -14.35 -22.02 2.62
N ASN A 143 -15.43 -22.59 3.13
CA ASN A 143 -15.66 -23.99 3.52
C ASN A 143 -14.55 -24.75 4.24
N ALA A 144 -14.83 -25.01 5.53
CA ALA A 144 -14.23 -26.11 6.26
C ALA A 144 -14.57 -27.48 5.63
N LYS A 145 -13.56 -28.36 5.67
CA LYS A 145 -13.53 -29.83 5.49
C LYS A 145 -13.20 -30.34 4.07
N ARG A 146 -11.94 -30.76 3.88
CA ARG A 146 -11.51 -32.18 3.81
C ARG A 146 -10.03 -32.33 3.36
N SER A 147 -9.43 -33.41 3.86
CA SER A 147 -8.17 -34.10 3.46
C SER A 147 -6.88 -33.28 3.49
N LEU A 148 -5.97 -33.49 4.45
CA LEU A 148 -5.02 -34.63 4.48
C LEU A 148 -4.51 -35.02 3.09
N LEU A 149 -3.61 -34.22 2.52
CA LEU A 149 -2.60 -34.66 1.56
C LEU A 149 -1.42 -33.68 1.66
N SER A 150 -0.31 -34.17 2.23
CA SER A 150 0.97 -33.47 2.29
C SER A 150 1.48 -33.22 0.87
N ARG A 151 1.26 -32.01 0.36
CA ARG A 151 1.86 -31.54 -0.88
C ARG A 151 3.13 -30.79 -0.50
N LYS A 152 4.27 -31.47 -0.68
CA LYS A 152 5.63 -30.95 -0.57
C LYS A 152 5.74 -29.63 -1.37
N GLU A 153 5.83 -28.50 -0.68
CA GLU A 153 6.11 -27.21 -1.31
C GLU A 153 7.58 -27.17 -1.77
N PRO A 154 7.89 -26.73 -3.01
CA PRO A 154 9.26 -26.46 -3.39
C PRO A 154 9.72 -25.16 -2.73
N LYS A 155 10.90 -25.21 -2.12
CA LYS A 155 11.64 -24.07 -1.57
C LYS A 155 11.73 -22.93 -2.61
N THR A 156 11.09 -21.80 -2.34
CA THR A 156 11.42 -20.52 -3.00
C THR A 156 11.80 -19.48 -1.95
N SER A 157 12.91 -19.73 -1.25
CA SER A 157 13.47 -18.78 -0.27
C SER A 157 14.29 -17.65 -0.93
N ILE A 158 14.70 -17.82 -2.20
CA ILE A 158 15.58 -16.86 -2.91
C ILE A 158 14.77 -15.70 -3.52
N PHE A 159 13.50 -15.92 -3.86
CA PHE A 159 12.65 -14.91 -4.53
C PHE A 159 12.10 -13.82 -3.60
N LYS A 160 12.13 -14.01 -2.27
CA LYS A 160 11.63 -12.97 -1.34
C LYS A 160 12.64 -11.84 -1.13
N GLN A 161 13.93 -12.15 -1.18
CA GLN A 161 14.99 -11.16 -0.93
C GLN A 161 15.34 -10.35 -2.18
N SER A 162 15.20 -10.93 -3.38
CA SER A 162 15.45 -10.22 -4.64
C SER A 162 14.41 -9.14 -4.94
N ARG A 163 13.17 -9.27 -4.44
CA ARG A 163 12.11 -8.25 -4.63
C ARG A 163 12.49 -6.87 -4.13
N ILE A 164 13.26 -6.79 -3.05
CA ILE A 164 13.72 -5.52 -2.45
C ILE A 164 14.74 -4.83 -3.38
N LEU A 165 15.60 -5.60 -4.06
CA LEU A 165 16.56 -5.04 -5.01
C LEU A 165 15.88 -4.56 -6.30
N PHE A 166 14.83 -5.27 -6.76
CA PHE A 166 14.03 -4.86 -7.93
C PHE A 166 13.14 -3.63 -7.67
N GLN A 167 13.01 -3.17 -6.41
CA GLN A 167 12.36 -1.90 -6.09
C GLN A 167 13.23 -0.68 -6.35
N ASN A 168 14.55 -0.84 -6.58
CA ASN A 168 15.42 0.28 -6.95
C ASN A 168 15.43 0.45 -8.47
N LEU A 169 14.98 1.62 -8.96
CA LEU A 169 14.93 1.93 -10.40
C LEU A 169 16.30 1.79 -11.06
N PHE A 170 17.34 2.30 -10.40
CA PHE A 170 18.72 2.24 -10.89
C PHE A 170 19.24 0.80 -11.01
N PHE A 171 18.96 -0.05 -10.01
CA PHE A 171 19.35 -1.45 -10.03
C PHE A 171 18.65 -2.21 -11.17
N LEU A 172 17.37 -1.92 -11.39
CA LEU A 172 16.59 -2.53 -12.46
C LEU A 172 17.14 -2.16 -13.85
N VAL A 173 17.50 -0.90 -14.08
CA VAL A 173 18.15 -0.45 -15.32
C VAL A 173 19.50 -1.15 -15.53
N LEU A 174 20.35 -1.19 -14.50
CA LEU A 174 21.66 -1.85 -14.57
C LEU A 174 21.53 -3.34 -14.92
N LEU A 175 20.56 -4.01 -14.29
CA LEU A 175 20.29 -5.42 -14.50
C LEU A 175 19.74 -5.69 -15.92
N VAL A 176 18.85 -4.85 -16.42
CA VAL A 176 18.32 -4.97 -17.79
C VAL A 176 19.42 -4.77 -18.84
N VAL A 177 20.25 -3.74 -18.68
CA VAL A 177 21.38 -3.49 -19.59
C VAL A 177 22.41 -4.62 -19.53
N GLY A 178 22.78 -5.06 -18.32
CA GLY A 178 23.75 -6.14 -18.13
C GLY A 178 23.29 -7.47 -18.72
N ILE A 179 22.03 -7.85 -18.51
CA ILE A 179 21.48 -9.08 -19.08
C ILE A 179 21.35 -8.98 -20.60
N SER A 180 20.98 -7.82 -21.16
CA SER A 180 20.91 -7.64 -22.61
C SER A 180 22.27 -7.79 -23.30
N ILE A 181 23.32 -7.20 -22.74
CA ILE A 181 24.70 -7.34 -23.23
C ILE A 181 25.16 -8.81 -23.08
N GLY A 182 24.88 -9.43 -21.94
CA GLY A 182 25.23 -10.85 -21.69
C GLY A 182 24.54 -11.81 -22.66
N LEU A 183 23.25 -11.63 -22.93
CA LEU A 183 22.52 -12.47 -23.90
C LEU A 183 23.07 -12.33 -25.31
N THR A 184 23.39 -11.10 -25.73
CA THR A 184 23.91 -10.86 -27.08
C THR A 184 25.32 -11.39 -27.27
N HIS A 185 26.19 -11.26 -26.26
CA HIS A 185 27.53 -11.87 -26.28
C HIS A 185 27.43 -13.41 -26.31
N LEU A 186 26.46 -13.99 -25.59
CA LEU A 186 26.21 -15.44 -25.64
C LEU A 186 25.77 -15.85 -27.05
N ILE A 187 24.81 -15.14 -27.66
CA ILE A 187 24.37 -15.39 -29.04
C ILE A 187 25.54 -15.29 -30.03
N GLU A 188 26.41 -14.28 -29.91
CA GLU A 188 27.57 -14.07 -30.78
C GLU A 188 28.54 -15.26 -30.73
N THR A 189 28.69 -15.86 -29.54
CA THR A 189 29.56 -17.03 -29.35
C THR A 189 29.05 -18.27 -30.08
N PHE A 190 27.73 -18.40 -30.24
CA PHE A 190 27.10 -19.55 -30.90
C PHE A 190 26.79 -19.30 -32.39
N ILE A 191 26.48 -18.06 -32.76
CA ILE A 191 26.04 -17.64 -34.09
C ILE A 191 26.80 -16.36 -34.43
N ARG A 192 27.70 -16.46 -35.43
CA ARG A 192 28.44 -15.30 -35.97
C ARG A 192 27.50 -14.38 -36.73
N LEU A 193 26.81 -13.50 -36.02
CA LEU A 193 25.93 -12.48 -36.57
C LEU A 193 26.72 -11.20 -36.85
N ASP A 194 26.30 -10.45 -37.86
CA ASP A 194 26.86 -9.13 -38.15
C ASP A 194 26.60 -8.14 -37.00
N GLU A 195 27.57 -7.26 -36.73
CA GLU A 195 27.52 -6.29 -35.63
C GLU A 195 26.28 -5.37 -35.67
N ARG A 196 25.79 -5.07 -36.88
CA ARG A 196 24.55 -4.30 -37.09
C ARG A 196 23.32 -5.02 -36.55
N ILE A 197 23.25 -6.33 -36.78
CA ILE A 197 22.15 -7.18 -36.31
C ILE A 197 22.25 -7.34 -34.79
N LEU A 198 23.47 -7.43 -34.27
CA LEU A 198 23.73 -7.52 -32.83
C LEU A 198 23.21 -6.26 -32.08
N GLY A 199 23.44 -5.07 -32.63
CA GLY A 199 22.91 -3.82 -32.06
C GLY A 199 21.38 -3.79 -31.99
N ILE A 200 20.71 -4.21 -33.05
CA ILE A 200 19.23 -4.31 -33.11
C ILE A 200 18.72 -5.33 -32.09
N LEU A 201 19.42 -6.47 -31.97
CA LEU A 201 19.06 -7.54 -31.06
C LEU A 201 19.21 -7.12 -29.58
N LYS A 202 20.24 -6.32 -29.24
CA LYS A 202 20.39 -5.71 -27.91
C LYS A 202 19.19 -4.83 -27.53
N ILE A 203 18.69 -4.04 -28.48
CA ILE A 203 17.51 -3.19 -28.29
C ILE A 203 16.25 -4.05 -28.10
N PHE A 204 16.08 -5.08 -28.93
CA PHE A 204 14.94 -5.98 -28.85
C PHE A 204 14.89 -6.75 -27.53
N PHE A 205 16.03 -7.28 -27.06
CA PHE A 205 16.10 -7.95 -25.77
C PHE A 205 15.85 -6.98 -24.61
N SER A 206 16.37 -5.76 -24.66
CA SER A 206 16.08 -4.73 -23.65
C SER A 206 14.58 -4.43 -23.53
N PHE A 207 13.88 -4.38 -24.66
CA PHE A 207 12.41 -4.21 -24.68
C PHE A 207 11.69 -5.36 -23.98
N ILE A 208 12.00 -6.61 -24.37
CA ILE A 208 11.40 -7.80 -23.73
C ILE A 208 11.71 -7.84 -22.23
N LEU A 209 12.98 -7.58 -21.85
CA LEU A 209 13.41 -7.69 -20.47
C LEU A 209 12.82 -6.61 -19.57
N SER A 210 12.71 -5.38 -20.08
CA SER A 210 12.16 -4.26 -19.30
C SER A 210 10.73 -4.56 -18.89
N TYR A 211 9.86 -4.94 -19.83
CA TYR A 211 8.48 -5.31 -19.50
C TYR A 211 8.35 -6.68 -18.81
N GLY A 212 9.32 -7.57 -18.99
CA GLY A 212 9.33 -8.91 -18.37
C GLY A 212 9.74 -8.92 -16.89
N ILE A 213 10.66 -8.04 -16.48
CA ILE A 213 11.21 -8.03 -15.12
C ILE A 213 10.44 -7.07 -14.20
N THR A 214 9.93 -5.95 -14.70
CA THR A 214 9.14 -4.98 -13.90
C THR A 214 7.96 -5.59 -13.11
N PRO A 215 7.20 -6.59 -13.62
CA PRO A 215 6.12 -7.24 -12.88
C PRO A 215 6.56 -7.98 -11.59
N ILE A 216 7.86 -8.17 -11.38
CA ILE A 216 8.40 -8.86 -10.20
C ILE A 216 8.37 -7.93 -8.97
N GLY A 217 8.56 -6.62 -9.17
CA GLY A 217 8.59 -5.59 -8.13
C GLY A 217 7.21 -5.00 -7.80
N GLU A 218 6.38 -4.74 -8.81
CA GLU A 218 5.06 -4.13 -8.64
C GLU A 218 3.90 -5.12 -8.89
N LYS A 219 2.79 -4.95 -8.17
CA LYS A 219 1.57 -5.76 -8.36
C LYS A 219 0.51 -5.07 -9.23
N GLU A 220 0.62 -3.76 -9.43
CA GLU A 220 -0.40 -2.97 -10.14
C GLU A 220 -0.05 -2.82 -11.62
N LYS A 221 -0.94 -3.29 -12.51
CA LYS A 221 -0.72 -3.32 -13.97
C LYS A 221 -0.34 -1.95 -14.56
N MET A 222 -0.93 -0.87 -14.06
CA MET A 222 -0.65 0.48 -14.54
C MET A 222 0.76 0.95 -14.15
N PHE A 223 1.16 0.73 -12.90
CA PHE A 223 2.50 1.08 -12.43
C PHE A 223 3.58 0.20 -13.07
N ILE A 224 3.28 -1.08 -13.34
CA ILE A 224 4.16 -1.98 -14.10
C ILE A 224 4.42 -1.42 -15.51
N LEU A 225 3.37 -0.97 -16.21
CA LEU A 225 3.50 -0.39 -17.56
C LEU A 225 4.31 0.92 -17.52
N LEU A 226 3.97 1.84 -16.62
CA LEU A 226 4.66 3.12 -16.50
C LEU A 226 6.15 2.93 -16.18
N ARG A 227 6.44 2.13 -15.15
CA ARG A 227 7.82 1.89 -14.69
C ARG A 227 8.63 1.10 -15.71
N GLY A 228 8.03 0.09 -16.35
CA GLY A 228 8.68 -0.68 -17.42
C GLY A 228 9.01 0.20 -18.64
N THR A 229 8.16 1.19 -18.94
CA THR A 229 8.41 2.16 -20.02
C THR A 229 9.59 3.08 -19.67
N VAL A 230 9.64 3.61 -18.45
CA VAL A 230 10.76 4.45 -17.97
C VAL A 230 12.09 3.68 -17.99
N VAL A 231 12.10 2.46 -17.47
CA VAL A 231 13.29 1.60 -17.46
C VAL A 231 13.75 1.28 -18.89
N PHE A 232 12.80 1.03 -19.79
CA PHE A 232 13.10 0.75 -21.20
C PHE A 232 13.76 1.95 -21.86
N PHE A 233 13.22 3.17 -21.71
CA PHE A 233 13.79 4.37 -22.33
C PHE A 233 15.18 4.71 -21.80
N ILE A 234 15.41 4.58 -20.48
CA ILE A 234 16.73 4.81 -19.89
C ILE A 234 17.73 3.77 -20.42
N SER A 235 17.33 2.49 -20.45
CA SER A 235 18.19 1.41 -20.95
C SER A 235 18.48 1.55 -22.44
N LEU A 236 17.48 1.98 -23.23
CA LEU A 236 17.61 2.27 -24.66
C LEU A 236 18.63 3.38 -24.91
N LEU A 237 18.55 4.48 -24.14
CA LEU A 237 19.48 5.61 -24.28
C LEU A 237 20.93 5.18 -23.97
N ILE A 238 21.14 4.40 -22.91
CA ILE A 238 22.44 3.85 -22.56
C ILE A 238 22.97 2.92 -23.67
N LEU A 239 22.13 2.04 -24.20
CA LEU A 239 22.53 1.11 -25.27
C LEU A 239 22.86 1.84 -26.58
N ILE A 240 22.12 2.89 -26.93
CA ILE A 240 22.42 3.72 -28.11
C ILE A 240 23.79 4.39 -27.95
N ILE A 241 24.09 4.92 -26.76
CA ILE A 241 25.41 5.51 -26.47
C ILE A 241 26.51 4.46 -26.60
N ILE A 242 26.31 3.24 -26.08
CA ILE A 242 27.28 2.14 -26.17
C ILE A 242 27.48 1.66 -27.62
N ILE A 243 26.45 1.72 -28.47
CA ILE A 243 26.56 1.33 -29.89
C ILE A 243 27.28 2.41 -30.71
N LEU A 244 27.19 3.67 -30.29
CA LEU A 244 27.76 4.81 -31.02
C LEU A 244 29.23 5.09 -30.67
N ILE A 245 29.69 4.63 -29.50
CA ILE A 245 31.10 4.64 -29.07
C ILE A 245 31.82 3.42 -29.64
#